data_AF-A0A264VQU2-F1
#
_entry.id   AF-A0A264VQU2-F1
#
_cell.length_a   1.000
_cell.length_b   1.000
_cell.length_c   1.000
_cell.angle_alpha   90.00
_cell.angle_beta   90.00
_cell.angle_gamma   90.00
#
_symmetry.space_group_name_H-M   'P 1'
#
loop_
_entity.id
_entity.type
_entity.pdbx_description
1 polymer ?
#
loop_
_entity_poly.entity_id
_entity_poly.type
_entity_poly.pdbx_seq_one_letter_code
_entity_poly.pdbx_strand_id
1 'polypeptide(L)'
;MPLQLNEKDELVMLRIAQLERVGSILFFLIPLIILLIVGKAFAFNTLYLWQVYCAVYIVGFRVLCSKLSSQQQQLAIRRGWGNNRFYRLSWCYLVLSVVILVGYKIVSHTSA
;
A
#
# COMPACT_ATOMS: atom_id res chain seq x y z
N MET A 1 -30.43 -11.95 -9.13
CA MET A 1 -30.65 -11.95 -7.67
C MET A 1 -30.03 -10.69 -7.11
N PRO A 2 -30.75 -9.83 -6.37
CA PRO A 2 -30.12 -8.71 -5.69
C PRO A 2 -29.16 -9.30 -4.66
N LEU A 3 -27.87 -8.98 -4.78
CA LEU A 3 -26.87 -9.30 -3.77
C LEU A 3 -27.31 -8.60 -2.48
N GLN A 4 -27.89 -9.34 -1.54
CA GLN A 4 -28.13 -8.81 -0.21
C GLN A 4 -26.75 -8.48 0.39
N LEU A 5 -26.43 -7.19 0.43
CA LEU A 5 -25.27 -6.69 1.16
C LEU A 5 -25.54 -7.00 2.63
N ASN A 6 -24.80 -7.96 3.15
CA ASN A 6 -24.82 -8.28 4.57
C ASN A 6 -24.22 -7.07 5.30
N GLU A 7 -24.84 -6.59 6.38
CA GLU A 7 -24.35 -5.44 7.17
C GLU A 7 -22.87 -5.61 7.59
N LYS A 8 -22.43 -6.86 7.75
CA LYS A 8 -21.03 -7.21 8.02
C LYS A 8 -20.09 -6.85 6.87
N ASP A 9 -20.50 -7.03 5.62
CA ASP A 9 -19.70 -6.71 4.45
C ASP A 9 -19.60 -5.18 4.25
N GLU A 10 -20.66 -4.42 4.57
CA GLU A 10 -20.62 -2.95 4.57
C GLU A 10 -19.61 -2.40 5.57
N LEU A 11 -19.61 -2.94 6.80
CA LEU A 11 -18.63 -2.56 7.82
C LEU A 11 -17.19 -2.85 7.38
N VAL A 12 -16.96 -3.97 6.71
CA VAL A 12 -15.63 -4.31 6.17
C VAL A 12 -15.26 -3.34 5.03
N MET A 13 -16.18 -3.00 4.13
CA MET A 13 -15.94 -2.03 3.07
C MET A 13 -15.62 -0.63 3.62
N LEU A 14 -16.32 -0.17 4.66
CA LEU A 14 -16.04 1.09 5.33
C LEU A 14 -14.64 1.09 5.97
N ARG A 15 -14.24 -0.01 6.62
CA ARG A 15 -12.88 -0.15 7.18
C ARG A 15 -11.81 -0.13 6.09
N ILE A 16 -12.07 -0.76 4.95
CA ILE A 16 -11.15 -0.71 3.80
C ILE A 16 -11.01 0.73 3.28
N ALA A 17 -12.13 1.46 3.15
CA ALA A 17 -12.10 2.86 2.72
C ALA A 17 -11.39 3.77 3.73
N GLN A 18 -11.60 3.56 5.03
CA GLN A 18 -10.85 4.25 6.08
C GLN A 18 -9.36 3.94 6.01
N LEU A 19 -8.99 2.67 5.79
CA LEU A 19 -7.59 2.25 5.64
C LEU A 19 -6.93 2.93 4.43
N GLU A 20 -7.59 2.99 3.27
CA GLU A 20 -7.12 3.76 2.09
C GLU A 20 -6.86 5.23 2.45
N ARG A 21 -7.82 5.90 3.09
CA ARG A 21 -7.71 7.32 3.44
C ARG A 21 -6.60 7.56 4.47
N VAL A 22 -6.63 6.84 5.60
CA VAL A 22 -5.61 6.98 6.66
C VAL A 22 -4.23 6.57 6.15
N GLY A 23 -4.14 5.49 5.39
CA GLY A 23 -2.91 5.04 4.75
C GLY A 23 -2.30 6.12 3.86
N SER A 24 -3.11 6.72 2.99
CA SER A 24 -2.63 7.82 2.14
C SER A 24 -2.17 9.05 2.94
N ILE A 25 -2.90 9.42 4.00
CA ILE A 25 -2.53 10.58 4.83
C ILE A 25 -1.21 10.32 5.55
N LEU A 26 -1.06 9.15 6.18
CA LEU A 26 0.16 8.77 6.88
C LEU A 26 1.36 8.67 5.93
N PHE A 27 1.15 8.20 4.70
CA PHE A 27 2.17 8.18 3.65
C PHE A 27 2.67 9.57 3.25
N PHE A 28 1.91 10.65 3.45
CA PHE A 28 2.42 12.01 3.24
C PHE A 28 2.88 12.69 4.53
N LEU A 29 2.29 12.30 5.67
CA LEU A 29 2.56 12.92 6.96
C LEU A 29 3.87 12.42 7.60
N ILE A 30 4.13 11.12 7.58
CA ILE A 30 5.36 10.52 8.13
C ILE A 30 6.64 11.12 7.50
N PRO A 31 6.79 11.21 6.16
CA PRO A 31 8.01 11.73 5.56
C PRO A 31 8.15 13.22 5.83
N LEU A 32 7.04 13.96 5.92
CA LEU A 32 7.04 15.37 6.27
C LEU A 32 7.57 15.59 7.70
N ILE A 33 7.10 14.80 8.68
CA ILE A 33 7.60 14.86 10.06
C ILE A 33 9.08 14.49 10.13
N ILE A 34 9.49 13.41 9.46
CA ILE A 34 10.89 12.98 9.43
C ILE A 34 11.78 14.04 8.80
N LEU A 35 11.33 14.66 7.70
CA LEU A 35 12.06 15.72 7.02
C LEU A 35 12.29 16.93 7.93
N LEU A 36 11.29 17.30 8.73
CA LEU A 36 11.36 18.41 9.68
C LEU A 36 12.32 18.15 10.84
N ILE A 37 12.40 16.92 11.34
CA ILE A 37 13.21 16.57 12.52
C ILE A 37 14.65 16.20 12.14
N VAL A 38 14.82 15.28 11.17
CA VAL A 38 16.09 14.60 10.89
C VAL A 38 16.85 15.28 9.75
N GLY A 39 16.15 16.00 8.87
CA GLY A 39 16.74 16.64 7.70
C GLY A 39 17.23 15.64 6.63
N LYS A 40 18.15 16.08 5.77
CA LYS A 40 18.53 15.41 4.51
C LYS A 40 19.25 14.07 4.69
N ALA A 41 19.84 13.83 5.87
CA ALA A 41 20.63 12.63 6.16
C ALA A 41 19.80 11.33 6.12
N PHE A 42 18.47 11.42 6.26
CA PHE A 42 17.60 10.26 6.29
C PHE A 42 17.11 9.80 4.91
N ALA A 43 17.45 10.50 3.82
CA ALA A 43 16.88 10.24 2.49
C ALA A 43 17.05 8.78 2.01
N PHE A 44 18.21 8.16 2.29
CA PHE A 44 18.46 6.76 1.93
C PHE A 44 17.60 5.79 2.75
N ASN A 45 17.42 6.04 4.05
CA ASN A 45 16.59 5.22 4.92
C ASN A 45 15.10 5.38 4.62
N THR A 46 14.68 6.56 4.15
CA THR A 46 13.29 6.81 3.73
C THR A 46 12.84 5.83 2.66
N LEU A 47 13.68 5.48 1.68
CA LEU A 47 13.32 4.53 0.63
C LEU A 47 12.97 3.15 1.19
N TYR A 48 13.79 2.61 2.09
CA TYR A 48 13.52 1.32 2.73
C TYR A 48 12.32 1.39 3.68
N LEU A 49 12.17 2.48 4.43
CA LEU A 49 11.03 2.69 5.32
C LEU A 49 9.70 2.71 4.54
N TRP A 50 9.70 3.32 3.35
CA TRP A 50 8.54 3.33 2.47
C TRP A 50 8.20 1.96 1.90
N GLN A 51 9.21 1.16 1.55
CA GLN A 51 8.98 -0.23 1.13
C GLN A 51 8.29 -1.03 2.22
N VAL A 52 8.79 -0.94 3.46
CA VAL A 52 8.19 -1.62 4.62
C VAL A 52 6.77 -1.11 4.84
N TYR A 53 6.54 0.20 4.78
CA TYR A 53 5.22 0.80 4.94
C TYR A 53 4.22 0.26 3.89
N CYS A 54 4.59 0.30 2.61
CA CYS A 54 3.74 -0.21 1.52
C CYS A 54 3.46 -1.71 1.67
N ALA A 55 4.46 -2.50 2.08
CA ALA A 55 4.27 -3.93 2.31
C ALA A 55 3.28 -4.20 3.45
N VAL A 56 3.45 -3.53 4.59
CA VAL A 56 2.54 -3.64 5.75
C VAL A 56 1.12 -3.21 5.36
N TYR A 57 0.99 -2.11 4.62
CA TYR A 57 -0.30 -1.64 4.13
C TYR A 57 -0.98 -2.69 3.23
N ILE A 58 -0.26 -3.27 2.28
CA ILE A 58 -0.78 -4.30 1.37
C ILE A 58 -1.24 -5.54 2.14
N VAL A 59 -0.45 -5.99 3.14
CA VAL A 59 -0.83 -7.12 3.99
C VAL A 59 -2.10 -6.79 4.78
N GLY A 60 -2.17 -5.62 5.42
CA GLY A 60 -3.36 -5.16 6.13
C GLY A 60 -4.59 -5.10 5.22
N PHE A 61 -4.45 -4.54 4.03
CA PHE A 61 -5.52 -4.48 3.03
C PHE A 61 -5.98 -5.89 2.62
N ARG A 62 -5.06 -6.83 2.41
CA ARG A 62 -5.38 -8.23 2.06
C ARG A 62 -6.10 -8.96 3.19
N VAL A 63 -5.69 -8.75 4.44
CA VAL A 63 -6.31 -9.33 5.64
C VAL A 63 -7.72 -8.76 5.85
N LEU A 64 -7.94 -7.47 5.59
CA LEU A 64 -9.29 -6.90 5.61
C LEU A 64 -10.14 -7.46 4.48
N CYS A 65 -9.58 -7.59 3.27
CA CYS A 65 -10.29 -8.19 2.14
C CYS A 65 -10.69 -9.65 2.42
N SER A 66 -9.84 -10.46 3.07
CA SER A 66 -10.18 -11.86 3.37
C SER A 66 -11.32 -12.02 4.36
N LYS A 67 -11.73 -10.95 5.06
CA LYS A 67 -12.88 -10.96 5.97
C LYS A 67 -14.23 -10.74 5.26
N LEU A 68 -14.24 -10.40 3.97
CA LEU A 68 -15.49 -10.33 3.20
C LEU A 68 -16.05 -11.72 2.95
N SER A 69 -17.38 -11.82 3.07
CA SER A 69 -18.13 -13.08 2.99
C SER A 69 -18.02 -13.78 1.63
N SER A 70 -17.99 -13.01 0.53
CA SER A 70 -18.00 -13.57 -0.83
C SER A 70 -16.65 -13.45 -1.54
N GLN A 71 -16.17 -14.56 -2.09
CA GLN A 71 -14.96 -14.60 -2.93
C GLN A 71 -15.10 -13.72 -4.19
N GLN A 72 -16.32 -13.54 -4.71
CA GLN A 72 -16.59 -12.61 -5.81
C GLN A 72 -16.41 -11.15 -5.39
N GLN A 73 -16.84 -10.76 -4.19
CA GLN A 73 -16.60 -9.42 -3.65
C GLN A 73 -15.12 -9.18 -3.36
N GLN A 74 -14.42 -10.19 -2.82
CA GLN A 74 -12.98 -10.13 -2.62
C GLN A 74 -12.23 -9.88 -3.94
N LEU A 75 -12.60 -10.60 -5.00
CA LEU A 75 -12.03 -10.42 -6.34
C LEU A 75 -12.40 -9.08 -6.95
N ALA A 76 -13.65 -8.61 -6.79
CA ALA A 76 -14.09 -7.31 -7.30
C ALA A 76 -13.32 -6.14 -6.66
N ILE A 77 -13.14 -6.17 -5.33
CA ILE A 77 -12.36 -5.17 -4.59
C ILE A 77 -10.88 -5.24 -5.01
N ARG A 78 -10.30 -6.43 -5.12
CA ARG A 78 -8.89 -6.60 -5.56
C ARG A 78 -8.65 -6.18 -7.01
N ARG A 79 -9.62 -6.39 -7.91
CA ARG A 79 -9.53 -6.01 -9.34
C ARG A 79 -9.79 -4.52 -9.58
N GLY A 80 -10.08 -3.74 -8.54
CA GLY A 80 -10.17 -2.28 -8.65
C GLY A 80 -11.55 -1.76 -9.03
N TRP A 81 -12.62 -2.50 -8.74
CA TRP A 81 -13.99 -1.98 -8.86
C TRP A 81 -14.39 -1.02 -7.72
N GLY A 82 -13.48 -0.80 -6.76
CA GLY A 82 -13.53 0.28 -5.77
C GLY A 82 -12.32 1.19 -5.90
N ASN A 83 -12.43 2.40 -5.34
CA ASN A 83 -11.45 3.49 -5.36
C ASN A 83 -10.15 3.16 -4.57
N ASN A 84 -9.50 2.03 -4.87
CA ASN A 84 -8.32 1.49 -4.19
C ASN A 84 -7.04 2.06 -4.80
N ARG A 85 -6.98 3.40 -4.91
CA ARG A 85 -5.89 4.10 -5.60
C ARG A 85 -4.58 3.95 -4.83
N PHE A 86 -4.66 4.01 -3.50
CA PHE A 86 -3.48 3.95 -2.66
C PHE A 86 -2.89 2.53 -2.61
N TYR A 87 -3.72 1.50 -2.64
CA TYR A 87 -3.28 0.11 -2.81
C TYR A 87 -2.53 -0.12 -4.13
N ARG A 88 -3.06 0.41 -5.24
CA ARG A 88 -2.37 0.32 -6.54
C ARG A 88 -1.06 1.10 -6.53
N LEU A 89 -1.05 2.28 -5.93
CA LEU A 89 0.16 3.09 -5.78
C LEU A 89 1.21 2.36 -4.93
N SER A 90 0.81 1.72 -3.83
CA SER A 90 1.71 0.95 -2.96
C SER A 90 2.35 -0.22 -3.70
N TRP A 91 1.58 -0.93 -4.54
CA TRP A 91 2.12 -1.98 -5.41
C TRP A 91 3.09 -1.42 -6.45
N CYS A 92 2.72 -0.31 -7.11
CA CYS A 92 3.57 0.34 -8.09
C CYS A 92 4.91 0.78 -7.46
N TYR A 93 4.84 1.41 -6.29
CA TYR A 93 6.01 1.84 -5.54
C TYR A 93 6.92 0.66 -5.18
N LEU A 94 6.36 -0.43 -4.65
CA LEU A 94 7.16 -1.62 -4.34
C LEU A 94 7.86 -2.19 -5.56
N VAL A 95 7.12 -2.40 -6.66
CA VAL A 95 7.70 -2.96 -7.89
C VAL A 95 8.81 -2.04 -8.43
N LEU A 96 8.54 -0.74 -8.54
CA LEU A 96 9.53 0.22 -9.02
C LEU A 96 10.75 0.28 -8.12
N SER A 97 10.57 0.31 -6.80
CA SER A 97 11.68 0.37 -5.85
C SER A 97 12.57 -0.87 -5.90
N VAL A 98 11.99 -2.06 -6.07
CA VAL A 98 12.74 -3.31 -6.24
C VAL A 98 13.50 -3.31 -7.57
N VAL A 99 12.86 -2.91 -8.67
CA VAL A 99 13.51 -2.82 -9.99
C VAL A 99 14.70 -1.86 -9.96
N ILE A 100 14.54 -0.69 -9.32
CA ILE A 100 15.62 0.29 -9.17
C ILE A 100 16.77 -0.27 -8.32
N LEU A 101 16.47 -0.92 -7.18
CA LEU A 101 17.49 -1.53 -6.32
C LEU A 101 18.28 -2.63 -7.03
N VAL A 102 17.59 -3.51 -7.75
CA VAL A 102 18.22 -4.59 -8.53
C VAL A 102 19.04 -4.01 -9.67
N GLY A 103 18.50 -3.06 -10.42
CA GLY A 103 19.21 -2.36 -11.50
C GLY A 103 20.47 -1.66 -10.99
N TYR A 104 20.37 -0.95 -9.86
CA TYR A 104 21.51 -0.30 -9.23
C TYR A 104 22.60 -1.30 -8.84
N LYS A 105 22.23 -2.43 -8.22
CA LYS A 105 23.18 -3.49 -7.85
C LYS A 105 23.89 -4.10 -9.07
N ILE A 106 23.16 -4.33 -10.17
CA ILE A 106 23.74 -4.91 -11.40
C ILE A 106 24.75 -3.93 -12.00
N VAL A 107 24.37 -2.66 -12.14
CA VAL A 107 25.26 -1.62 -12.68
C VAL A 107 26.47 -1.42 -11.77
N SER A 108 26.29 -1.35 -10.45
CA SER A 108 27.40 -1.15 -9.52
C SER A 108 28.39 -2.32 -9.52
N HIS A 109 27.93 -3.56 -9.72
CA HIS A 109 28.79 -4.74 -9.86
C HIS A 109 29.50 -4.83 -11.22
N THR A 110 28.94 -4.21 -12.26
CA THR A 110 29.54 -4.20 -13.61
C THR A 110 30.60 -3.09 -13.75
N SER A 111 30.52 -2.05 -12.92
CA SER A 111 31.43 -0.90 -12.90
C SER A 111 32.60 -1.03 -11.92
N ALA A 112 32.77 -2.19 -11.27
CA ALA A 112 33.85 -2.51 -10.34
C ALA A 112 34.75 -3.60 -10.93
#